data_AF-A0A7V2KVW3-F1
#
_entry.id   AF-A0A7V2KVW3-F1
#
_cell.length_a   1.000
_cell.length_b   1.000
_cell.length_c   1.000
_cell.angle_alpha   90.00
_cell.angle_beta   90.00
_cell.angle_gamma   90.00
#
_symmetry.space_group_name_H-M   'P 1'
#
loop_
_entity.id
_entity.type
_entity.pdbx_description
1 polymer ?
#
loop_
_entity_poly.entity_id
_entity_poly.type
_entity_poly.pdbx_seq_one_letter_code
_entity_poly.pdbx_strand_id
1 'polypeptide(L)' 'MIRSKRLLGIIATLAFMTSIATLFVDVDVALAQAPTVTSISPTSGPAAGGTSVTITGTNFVNGATVTIGGASATG' A
#
# COMPACT_ATOMS: atom_id res chain seq x y z
N MET A 1 -50.07 -3.46 -26.46
CA MET A 1 -49.40 -3.12 -25.18
C MET A 1 -48.16 -4.00 -24.92
N ILE A 2 -47.22 -4.07 -25.89
CA ILE A 2 -46.06 -5.00 -25.83
C ILE A 2 -44.69 -4.30 -25.96
N ARG A 3 -44.67 -3.02 -26.35
CA ARG A 3 -43.44 -2.26 -26.62
C ARG A 3 -42.79 -1.58 -25.41
N SER A 4 -43.48 -1.48 -24.25
CA SER A 4 -42.91 -0.89 -23.02
C SER A 4 -42.25 -1.91 -22.07
N LYS A 5 -42.55 -3.22 -22.18
CA LYS A 5 -42.01 -4.26 -21.27
C LYS A 5 -40.63 -4.79 -21.69
N ARG A 6 -40.22 -4.62 -22.96
CA ARG A 6 -38.87 -5.02 -23.44
C ARG A 6 -37.78 -4.01 -23.05
N LEU A 7 -38.15 -2.76 -22.80
CA LEU A 7 -37.22 -1.71 -22.37
C LEU A 7 -36.91 -1.80 -20.87
N LEU A 8 -37.91 -2.18 -20.06
CA LEU A 8 -37.76 -2.37 -18.61
C LEU A 8 -36.80 -3.52 -18.26
N GLY A 9 -36.78 -4.60 -19.05
CA GLY A 9 -35.84 -5.71 -18.88
C GLY A 9 -34.38 -5.34 -19.21
N ILE A 10 -34.16 -4.57 -20.29
CA ILE A 10 -32.81 -4.15 -20.71
C ILE A 10 -32.20 -3.16 -19.70
N ILE A 11 -32.98 -2.20 -19.22
CA ILE A 11 -32.51 -1.21 -18.23
C ILE A 11 -32.24 -1.89 -16.87
N ALA A 12 -33.06 -2.87 -16.47
CA ALA A 12 -32.87 -3.60 -15.21
C ALA A 12 -31.60 -4.46 -15.21
N THR A 13 -31.25 -5.10 -16.34
CA THR A 13 -29.99 -5.87 -16.44
C THR A 13 -28.77 -4.95 -16.47
N LEU A 14 -28.83 -3.80 -17.16
CA LEU A 14 -27.70 -2.87 -17.25
C LEU A 14 -27.35 -2.27 -15.87
N ALA A 15 -28.36 -1.88 -15.07
CA ALA A 15 -28.17 -1.38 -13.71
C ALA A 15 -27.58 -2.43 -12.75
N PHE A 16 -27.91 -3.71 -12.94
CA PHE A 16 -27.38 -4.81 -12.14
C PHE A 16 -25.90 -5.10 -12.44
N MET A 17 -25.48 -4.98 -13.70
CA MET A 17 -24.08 -5.17 -14.11
C MET A 17 -23.14 -4.06 -13.60
N THR A 18 -23.62 -2.82 -13.53
CA THR A 18 -22.83 -1.71 -12.96
C THR A 18 -22.60 -1.91 -11.46
N SER A 19 -23.61 -2.45 -10.75
CA SER A 19 -23.54 -2.71 -9.30
C SER A 19 -22.65 -3.91 -8.94
N ILE A 20 -22.49 -4.90 -9.85
CA ILE A 20 -21.55 -6.02 -9.71
C ILE A 20 -20.11 -5.57 -9.98
N ALA A 21 -19.88 -4.69 -10.97
CA ALA A 21 -18.55 -4.17 -11.30
C ALA A 21 -17.93 -3.36 -10.15
N THR A 22 -18.74 -2.68 -9.33
CA THR A 22 -18.29 -2.00 -8.11
C THR A 22 -18.14 -2.92 -6.89
N LEU A 23 -18.57 -4.18 -6.98
CA LEU A 23 -18.39 -5.18 -5.90
C LEU A 23 -17.03 -5.91 -6.00
N PHE A 24 -16.37 -5.80 -7.16
CA PHE A 24 -14.98 -6.22 -7.38
C PHE A 24 -14.02 -5.02 -7.35
N VAL A 25 -14.33 -3.99 -6.54
CA VAL A 25 -13.28 -3.04 -6.17
C VAL A 25 -12.26 -3.84 -5.38
N ASP A 26 -11.06 -3.94 -5.94
CA ASP A 26 -9.97 -4.79 -5.50
C ASP A 26 -10.00 -5.01 -3.98
N VAL A 27 -10.12 -6.27 -3.59
CA VAL A 27 -9.51 -6.71 -2.34
C VAL A 27 -8.01 -6.62 -2.59
N ASP A 28 -7.51 -5.39 -2.66
CA ASP A 28 -6.10 -5.08 -2.61
C ASP A 28 -5.75 -5.30 -1.13
N VAL A 29 -5.70 -6.58 -0.76
CA VAL A 29 -4.89 -7.00 0.37
C VAL A 29 -3.49 -6.65 -0.09
N ALA A 30 -3.12 -5.40 0.16
CA ALA A 30 -1.75 -4.95 0.11
C ALA A 30 -1.04 -5.82 1.14
N LEU A 31 -0.52 -6.96 0.68
CA LEU A 31 0.45 -7.78 1.37
C LEU A 31 1.74 -6.97 1.39
N ALA A 32 1.71 -5.80 2.03
CA ALA A 32 2.86 -4.98 2.30
C ALA A 32 3.75 -5.84 3.19
N GLN A 33 4.68 -6.55 2.54
CA GLN A 33 5.60 -7.40 3.23
C GLN A 33 6.35 -6.56 4.24
N ALA A 34 6.54 -7.09 5.46
CA ALA A 34 7.24 -6.37 6.49
C ALA A 34 8.63 -5.93 5.96
N PRO A 35 9.06 -4.70 6.26
CA PRO A 35 10.41 -4.25 5.92
C PRO A 35 11.41 -5.15 6.64
N THR A 36 12.37 -5.67 5.89
CA THR A 36 13.46 -6.47 6.46
C THR A 36 14.76 -5.70 6.33
N VAL A 37 15.62 -5.78 7.34
CA VAL A 37 16.94 -5.17 7.34
C VAL A 37 17.98 -6.28 7.21
N THR A 38 18.79 -6.21 6.16
CA THR A 38 19.86 -7.18 5.88
C THR A 38 21.19 -6.69 6.43
N SER A 39 21.49 -5.41 6.28
CA SER A 39 22.74 -4.83 6.79
C SER A 39 22.62 -3.34 7.08
N ILE A 40 23.47 -2.87 7.98
CA ILE A 40 23.58 -1.47 8.40
C ILE A 40 25.07 -1.12 8.38
N SER A 41 25.43 0.01 7.77
CA SER A 41 26.81 0.49 7.76
C SER A 41 26.89 2.02 7.75
N PRO A 42 27.72 2.64 8.60
CA PRO A 42 28.47 2.02 9.70
C PRO A 42 27.55 1.58 10.85
N THR A 43 27.95 0.56 11.60
CA THR A 43 27.18 0.04 12.77
C THR A 43 27.40 0.84 14.05
N SER A 44 28.30 1.82 14.01
CA SER A 44 28.68 2.66 15.14
C SER A 44 29.08 4.06 14.68
N GLY A 45 28.82 5.02 15.55
CA GLY A 45 29.10 6.44 15.33
C GLY A 45 29.11 7.20 16.66
N PRO A 46 29.44 8.50 16.65
CA PRO A 46 29.47 9.33 17.85
C PRO A 46 28.09 9.40 18.51
N ALA A 47 28.04 9.41 19.84
CA ALA A 47 26.80 9.58 20.60
C ALA A 47 26.11 10.94 20.33
N ALA A 48 26.86 11.92 19.81
CA ALA A 48 26.33 13.20 19.36
C ALA A 48 25.52 13.12 18.04
N GLY A 49 25.51 11.97 17.36
CA GLY A 49 24.86 11.80 16.06
C GLY A 49 25.68 12.40 14.91
N GLY A 50 25.03 12.58 13.75
CA GLY A 50 25.64 13.17 12.54
C GLY A 50 26.35 12.20 11.59
N THR A 51 26.34 10.90 11.90
CA THR A 51 26.85 9.86 10.99
C THR A 51 25.79 9.48 9.97
N SER A 52 26.11 9.58 8.69
CA SER A 52 25.26 9.02 7.63
C SER A 52 25.33 7.50 7.70
N VAL A 53 24.17 6.85 7.85
CA VAL A 53 24.04 5.40 7.96
C VAL A 53 23.27 4.88 6.75
N THR A 54 23.86 3.91 6.07
CA THR A 54 23.22 3.18 4.99
C THR A 54 22.59 1.91 5.54
N ILE A 55 21.28 1.77 5.33
CA ILE A 55 20.51 0.58 5.71
C ILE A 55 20.10 -0.14 4.43
N THR A 56 20.57 -1.38 4.29
CA THR A 56 20.20 -2.25 3.17
C THR A 56 19.16 -3.24 3.65
N GLY A 57 18.09 -3.40 2.88
CA GLY A 57 16.96 -4.22 3.26
C GLY A 57 15.98 -4.41 2.11
N THR A 58 14.85 -5.05 2.39
CA THR A 58 13.76 -5.23 1.44
C THR A 58 12.46 -4.67 1.98
N ASN A 59 11.53 -4.37 1.07
CA ASN A 59 10.20 -3.85 1.39
C ASN A 59 10.21 -2.49 2.13
N PHE A 60 11.22 -1.64 1.90
CA PHE A 60 11.15 -0.25 2.32
C PHE A 60 10.17 0.50 1.43
N VAL A 61 9.05 0.89 2.02
CA VAL A 61 8.00 1.67 1.37
C VAL A 61 8.17 3.16 1.66
N ASN A 62 7.56 4.01 0.83
CA ASN A 62 7.54 5.44 1.08
C ASN A 62 6.83 5.72 2.42
N GLY A 63 7.47 6.51 3.29
CA GLY A 63 7.00 6.77 4.65
C GLY A 63 7.49 5.79 5.72
N ALA A 64 8.36 4.83 5.38
CA ALA A 64 8.99 3.98 6.39
C ALA A 64 9.81 4.81 7.38
N THR A 65 9.55 4.63 8.68
CA THR A 65 10.32 5.27 9.76
C THR A 65 11.40 4.34 10.27
N VAL A 66 12.61 4.86 10.43
CA VAL A 66 13.73 4.13 11.03
C VAL A 66 14.09 4.79 12.35
N THR A 67 14.34 3.99 13.37
CA THR A 67 14.81 4.46 14.68
C THR A 67 16.11 3.76 15.04
N ILE A 68 17.15 4.53 15.39
CA ILE A 68 18.46 4.02 15.81
C ILE A 68 18.67 4.41 17.27
N GLY A 69 18.80 3.42 18.16
CA GLY A 69 19.05 3.68 19.59
C GLY A 69 17.96 4.51 20.30
N GLY A 70 16.75 4.57 19.75
CA GLY A 70 15.63 5.39 20.26
C GLY A 70 15.46 6.75 19.59
N ALA A 71 16.37 7.18 18.72
CA ALA A 71 16.24 8.42 17.94
C ALA A 71 15.72 8.12 16.52
N SER A 72 14.74 8.89 16.05
CA SER A 72 14.27 8.82 14.66
C SER A 72 15.38 9.24 13.70
N ALA A 73 15.67 8.40 12.71
CA ALA A 73 16.59 8.73 11.63
C ALA A 73 15.92 9.72 10.67
N THR A 74 16.67 10.74 10.28
CA THR A 74 16.26 11.73 9.27
C THR A 74 17.11 11.53 8.02
N GLY A 75 16.46 11.49 6.85
CA GLY A 75 17.10 11.40 5.53
C GLY A 75 17.26 12.76 4.87
#